data_AF-A0A2M8DZ52-F1
#
_entry.id   AF-A0A2M8DZ52-F1
#
_cell.length_a   1.000
_cell.length_b   1.000
_cell.length_c   1.000
_cell.angle_alpha   90.00
_cell.angle_beta   90.00
_cell.angle_gamma   90.00
#
_symmetry.space_group_name_H-M   'P 1'
#
loop_
_entity.id
_entity.type
_entity.pdbx_description
1 polymer ?
#
loop_
_entity_poly.entity_id
_entity_poly.type
_entity_poly.pdbx_seq_one_letter_code
_entity_poly.pdbx_strand_id
1 'polypeptide(L)' 'NIRPFLSVPDVGKRGAGVLRDKPNIKWEKDRGADVPSAPWYNLGPEYGGNKGDRINDHHLSLEEKRLARDKTS' A
#
# COMPACT_ATOMS: atom_id res chain seq x y z
N ASN A 1 -9.26 1.34 -2.75
CA ASN A 1 -9.33 -0.11 -3.03
C ASN A 1 -10.71 -0.40 -3.60
N ILE A 2 -10.82 -0.68 -4.91
CA ILE A 2 -12.12 -0.90 -5.58
C ILE A 2 -12.45 -2.39 -5.83
N ARG A 3 -11.54 -3.30 -5.45
CA ARG A 3 -11.67 -4.76 -5.61
C ARG A 3 -13.06 -5.30 -5.21
N PRO A 4 -13.65 -4.94 -4.04
CA PRO A 4 -14.94 -5.50 -3.64
C PRO A 4 -16.11 -5.13 -4.57
N PHE A 5 -16.02 -4.05 -5.34
CA PHE A 5 -17.06 -3.64 -6.29
C PHE A 5 -16.96 -4.36 -7.64
N LEU A 6 -15.85 -5.07 -7.90
CA LEU A 6 -15.58 -5.80 -9.14
C LEU A 6 -15.64 -7.32 -8.98
N SER A 7 -15.67 -7.82 -7.74
CA SER A 7 -15.75 -9.25 -7.39
C SER A 7 -17.18 -9.79 -7.29
N VAL A 8 -18.19 -8.93 -7.42
CA VAL A 8 -19.59 -9.37 -7.47
C VAL A 8 -19.84 -10.14 -8.78
N PRO A 9 -20.66 -11.22 -8.77
CA PRO A 9 -21.05 -11.91 -10.00
C PRO A 9 -21.73 -10.94 -10.97
N ASP A 10 -21.58 -11.19 -12.27
CA ASP A 10 -22.03 -10.31 -13.35
C ASP A 10 -23.41 -9.70 -13.08
N VAL A 11 -23.48 -8.37 -13.08
CA VAL A 11 -24.75 -7.64 -13.04
C VAL A 11 -25.36 -7.78 -14.44
N GLY A 12 -25.91 -8.97 -14.72
CA GLY A 12 -26.64 -9.27 -15.94
C GLY A 12 -27.71 -8.20 -16.18
N LYS A 13 -27.64 -7.55 -17.34
CA LYS A 13 -28.38 -6.33 -17.72
C LYS A 13 -29.86 -6.29 -17.26
N ARG A 14 -30.20 -5.24 -16.49
CA ARG A 14 -30.96 -4.06 -16.97
C ARG A 14 -30.87 -2.88 -15.99
N GLY A 15 -30.43 -1.71 -16.48
CA GLY A 15 -30.38 -0.45 -15.73
C GLY A 15 -29.08 0.35 -15.93
N ALA A 16 -29.04 1.59 -15.43
CA ALA A 16 -27.87 2.49 -15.47
C ALA A 16 -26.77 2.03 -14.49
N GLY A 17 -26.21 0.84 -14.71
CA GLY A 17 -25.08 0.32 -13.96
C GLY A 17 -23.80 1.07 -14.36
N VAL A 18 -23.05 1.55 -13.37
CA VAL A 18 -21.81 2.34 -13.53
C VAL A 18 -20.70 1.55 -14.26
N LEU A 19 -20.82 0.23 -14.43
CA LEU A 19 -19.83 -0.60 -15.12
C LEU A 19 -20.52 -1.58 -16.07
N ARG A 20 -20.33 -1.37 -17.37
CA ARG A 20 -20.91 -2.19 -18.45
C ARG A 20 -19.98 -3.33 -18.90
N ASP A 21 -18.67 -3.16 -18.71
CA ASP A 21 -17.62 -4.11 -19.08
C ASP A 21 -16.66 -4.31 -17.91
N LYS A 22 -16.24 -5.57 -17.69
CA LYS A 22 -15.25 -5.91 -16.67
C LYS A 22 -13.84 -5.63 -17.20
N PRO A 23 -13.12 -4.62 -16.69
CA PRO A 23 -11.76 -4.33 -17.14
C PRO A 23 -10.80 -5.46 -16.75
N ASN A 24 -9.82 -5.75 -17.62
CA ASN A 24 -8.77 -6.73 -17.35
C ASN A 24 -7.72 -6.14 -16.39
N ILE A 25 -8.03 -6.15 -15.09
CA ILE A 25 -7.17 -5.59 -14.04
C ILE A 25 -6.25 -6.66 -13.48
N LYS A 26 -4.94 -6.41 -13.56
CA LYS A 26 -3.94 -7.18 -12.81
C LYS A 26 -3.95 -6.74 -11.35
N TRP A 27 -4.27 -7.66 -10.45
CA TRP A 27 -4.33 -7.42 -9.00
C TRP A 27 -3.00 -7.67 -8.28
N GLU A 28 -1.91 -7.70 -9.02
CA GLU A 28 -0.55 -7.86 -8.49
C GLU A 28 -0.14 -6.64 -7.65
N LYS A 29 0.97 -6.77 -6.94
CA LYS A 29 1.55 -5.69 -6.13
C LYS A 29 2.07 -4.60 -7.08
N ASP A 30 1.24 -3.61 -7.39
CA ASP A 30 1.60 -2.43 -8.21
C ASP A 30 2.46 -1.39 -7.45
N ARG A 31 2.92 -1.74 -6.25
CA ARG A 31 3.70 -0.84 -5.40
C ARG A 31 5.17 -1.14 -5.60
N GLY A 32 5.93 -0.15 -6.09
CA GLY A 32 7.39 -0.20 -6.12
C GLY A 32 8.04 -0.35 -4.74
N ALA A 33 9.36 -0.52 -4.72
CA ALA A 33 10.14 -0.50 -3.50
C ALA A 33 10.27 0.93 -2.94
N ASP A 34 10.58 1.05 -1.66
CA ASP A 34 11.07 2.30 -1.11
C ASP A 34 12.44 2.66 -1.70
N VAL A 35 12.67 3.96 -1.85
CA VAL A 35 13.93 4.48 -2.37
C VAL A 35 15.05 4.31 -1.34
N PRO A 36 16.33 4.20 -1.75
CA PRO A 36 17.44 4.04 -0.81
C PRO A 36 17.59 5.17 0.23
N SER A 37 17.08 6.36 -0.07
CA SER A 37 17.07 7.51 0.85
C SER A 37 15.95 7.46 1.89
N ALA A 38 15.00 6.52 1.78
CA ALA A 38 13.93 6.40 2.74
C ALA A 38 14.48 5.88 4.08
N PRO A 39 14.06 6.45 5.22
CA PRO A 39 14.55 6.03 6.53
C PRO A 39 14.24 4.57 6.86
N TRP A 40 13.23 3.99 6.22
CA TRP A 40 12.77 2.61 6.44
C TRP A 40 13.36 1.60 5.44
N TYR A 41 14.19 2.03 4.47
CA TYR A 41 14.63 1.19 3.35
C TYR A 41 15.27 -0.13 3.79
N ASN A 42 16.00 -0.13 4.91
CA ASN A 42 16.69 -1.31 5.42
C ASN A 42 15.84 -2.18 6.36
N LEU A 43 14.62 -1.76 6.73
CA LEU A 43 13.82 -2.42 7.75
C LEU A 43 13.08 -3.66 7.22
N GLY A 44 12.92 -3.81 5.91
CA GLY A 44 12.13 -4.90 5.32
C GLY A 44 12.46 -6.31 5.87
N PRO A 45 13.75 -6.70 6.01
CA PRO A 45 14.14 -7.97 6.61
C PRO A 45 13.64 -8.21 8.04
N GLU A 46 13.44 -7.17 8.84
CA GLU A 46 12.90 -7.28 10.20
C GLU A 46 11.41 -7.66 10.22
N TYR A 47 10.70 -7.38 9.13
CA TYR A 47 9.28 -7.67 8.95
C TYR A 47 9.05 -8.88 8.04
N GLY A 48 10.08 -9.71 7.81
CA GLY A 48 10.02 -10.88 6.94
C GLY A 48 9.95 -10.56 5.44
N GLY A 49 10.24 -9.32 5.07
CA GLY A 49 10.32 -8.84 3.69
C GLY A 49 11.76 -8.70 3.19
N ASN A 50 11.91 -8.15 1.99
CA ASN A 50 13.20 -7.79 1.41
C ASN A 50 13.57 -6.34 1.75
N LYS A 51 14.85 -6.01 1.63
CA LYS A 51 15.31 -4.62 1.68
C LYS A 51 14.57 -3.77 0.63
N GLY A 52 14.02 -2.65 1.06
CA GLY A 52 13.19 -1.76 0.24
C GLY A 52 11.71 -2.17 0.17
N ASP A 53 11.27 -3.24 0.82
CA ASP A 53 9.84 -3.48 0.96
C ASP A 53 9.18 -2.39 1.80
N ARG A 54 7.99 -1.97 1.36
CA ARG A 54 7.15 -1.02 2.10
C ARG A 54 6.50 -1.72 3.28
N ILE A 55 6.63 -1.12 4.46
CA ILE A 55 6.23 -1.71 5.73
C ILE A 55 5.11 -0.88 6.33
N ASN A 56 3.88 -1.40 6.34
CA ASN A 56 2.75 -0.72 6.96
C ASN A 56 2.73 -0.85 8.49
N ASP A 57 3.26 -1.96 9.01
CA ASP A 57 3.18 -2.28 10.44
C ASP A 57 4.28 -1.61 11.27
N HIS A 58 5.14 -0.80 10.65
CA HIS A 58 6.17 -0.02 11.34
C HIS A 58 5.59 1.30 11.87
N HIS A 59 5.56 1.45 13.19
CA HIS A 59 4.99 2.61 13.86
C HIS A 59 5.99 3.20 14.86
N LEU A 60 6.33 4.49 14.68
CA LEU A 60 7.12 5.24 15.66
C LEU A 60 6.27 5.69 16.84
N SER A 61 6.81 5.56 18.04
CA SER A 61 6.28 6.14 19.27
C SER A 61 6.30 7.67 19.25
N LEU A 62 5.57 8.29 20.18
CA LEU A 62 5.58 9.75 20.31
C LEU A 62 6.95 10.29 20.75
N GLU A 63 7.65 9.56 21.60
CA GLU A 63 8.97 9.94 22.09
C GLU A 63 10.01 9.96 20.95
N GLU A 64 10.05 8.90 20.14
CA GLU A 64 10.95 8.82 18.98
C GLU A 64 10.71 9.96 17.99
N LYS A 65 9.44 10.32 17.74
CA LYS A 65 9.08 11.45 16.88
C LYS A 65 9.55 12.80 17.43
N ARG A 66 9.49 12.99 18.75
CA ARG A 66 9.97 14.22 19.40
C ARG A 66 11.49 14.31 19.30
N LEU A 67 12.20 13.23 19.65
CA LEU A 67 13.66 13.16 19.56
C LEU A 67 14.17 13.38 18.13
N ALA A 68 13.49 12.84 17.11
CA ALA A 68 13.85 13.06 15.72
C ALA A 68 13.73 14.54 15.30
N ARG A 69 12.72 15.26 15.82
CA ARG A 69 12.51 16.68 15.55
C ARG A 69 13.57 17.56 16.22
N ASP A 70 13.90 17.26 17.47
CA ASP A 70 14.89 18.02 18.23
C ASP A 70 16.30 17.87 17.63
N LYS A 71 16.63 16.70 17.07
CA LYS A 71 17.90 16.48 16.36
C LYS A 71 18.04 17.26 15.04
N THR A 72 16.93 17.73 14.50
CA THR A 72 16.89 18.44 13.21
C THR A 72 16.81 19.97 13.39
N SER A 73 16.50 20.44 14.60
CA SER A 73 16.41 21.86 14.96
C SER A 73 17.77 22.42 15.36
#